data_AF-A0A7C1RLZ0-F1
#
_entry.id   AF-A0A7C1RLZ0-F1
#
_cell.length_a   1.000
_cell.length_b   1.000
_cell.length_c   1.000
_cell.angle_alpha   90.00
_cell.angle_beta   90.00
_cell.angle_gamma   90.00
#
_symmetry.space_group_name_H-M   'P 1'
#
loop_
_entity.id
_entity.type
_entity.pdbx_description
1 polymer ?
#
loop_
_entity_poly.entity_id
_entity_poly.type
_entity_poly.pdbx_seq_one_letter_code
_entity_poly.pdbx_strand_id
1 'polypeptide(L)' 'MELVGKLFGFRPPFKHDTIDWMTKKLWYSDVSKARKVLKYVPKFSLDEGIKKTVDYYKKKGYL' A
#
# COMPACT_ATOMS: atom_id res chain seq x y z
N MET A 1 -13.56 5.17 15.66
CA MET A 1 -14.16 5.24 14.30
C MET A 1 -15.38 4.35 14.12
N GLU A 2 -15.37 3.09 14.59
CA GLU A 2 -16.54 2.20 14.41
C GLU A 2 -17.82 2.66 15.12
N LEU A 3 -17.68 3.27 16.31
CA LEU A 3 -18.82 3.80 17.07
C LEU A 3 -19.52 4.96 16.33
N VAL A 4 -18.73 5.84 15.71
CA VAL A 4 -19.20 7.00 14.93
C VAL A 4 -19.83 6.55 13.62
N GLY A 5 -19.24 5.59 12.91
CA GLY A 5 -19.82 5.05 11.67
C GLY A 5 -21.17 4.35 11.89
N LYS A 6 -21.33 3.63 13.01
CA LYS A 6 -22.62 3.03 13.40
C LYS A 6 -23.67 4.08 13.77
N LEU A 7 -23.27 5.19 14.41
CA LEU A 7 -24.16 6.27 14.83
C LEU A 7 -24.60 7.18 13.66
N PHE A 8 -23.71 7.40 12.68
CA PHE A 8 -23.92 8.30 11.55
C PHE A 8 -24.21 7.57 10.21
N GLY A 9 -24.48 6.26 10.25
CA GLY A 9 -24.97 5.51 9.10
C GLY A 9 -23.98 5.29 7.95
N PHE A 10 -22.68 5.55 8.15
CA PHE A 10 -21.65 5.28 7.15
C PHE A 10 -20.70 4.17 7.62
N ARG A 11 -20.37 3.25 6.72
CA ARG A 11 -19.33 2.26 6.98
C ARG A 11 -17.98 2.91 6.69
N PRO A 12 -17.06 3.05 7.68
CA PRO A 12 -15.74 3.56 7.39
C PRO A 12 -15.04 2.63 6.38
N PRO A 13 -14.30 3.20 5.41
CA PRO A 13 -13.69 2.42 4.32
C PRO A 13 -12.62 1.44 4.80
N PHE A 14 -12.07 1.66 6.00
CA PHE A 14 -11.07 0.80 6.62
C PHE A 14 -11.44 0.47 8.06
N LYS A 15 -11.14 -0.76 8.48
CA LYS A 15 -11.24 -1.18 9.89
C LYS A 15 -10.13 -0.52 10.71
N HIS A 16 -10.37 -0.36 12.01
CA HIS A 16 -9.39 0.22 12.93
C HIS A 16 -8.04 -0.51 12.88
N ASP A 17 -8.04 -1.83 12.92
CA ASP A 17 -6.82 -2.65 12.87
C ASP A 17 -6.04 -2.47 11.57
N THR A 18 -6.74 -2.23 10.45
CA THR A 18 -6.10 -1.93 9.16
C THR A 18 -5.37 -0.60 9.20
N ILE A 19 -5.98 0.42 9.81
CA ILE A 19 -5.35 1.74 10.01
C ILE A 19 -4.13 1.61 10.94
N ASP A 20 -4.27 0.88 12.05
CA ASP A 20 -3.18 0.63 12.99
C ASP A 20 -2.01 -0.11 12.34
N TRP A 21 -2.29 -1.12 11.53
CA TRP A 21 -1.27 -1.85 10.78
C TRP A 21 -0.54 -0.96 9.77
N MET A 22 -1.27 -0.16 8.99
CA MET A 22 -0.69 0.74 7.97
C MET A 22 0.14 1.88 8.58
N THR A 23 -0.22 2.36 9.77
CA THR A 23 0.42 3.53 10.39
C THR A 23 1.60 3.16 11.30
N LYS A 24 1.56 1.99 11.96
CA LYS A 24 2.58 1.59 12.95
C LYS A 24 3.71 0.74 12.36
N LYS A 25 3.55 0.15 11.17
CA LYS A 25 4.53 -0.78 10.60
C LYS A 25 4.91 -0.43 9.17
N LEU A 26 5.92 0.42 9.00
CA LEU A 26 6.66 0.49 7.73
C LEU A 26 7.61 -0.71 7.68
N TRP A 27 7.33 -1.67 6.79
CA TRP A 27 8.19 -2.83 6.58
C TRP A 27 9.32 -2.45 5.62
N TYR A 28 10.49 -2.16 6.17
CA TYR A 28 11.72 -2.06 5.39
C TYR A 28 12.34 -3.44 5.27
N SER A 29 12.21 -4.07 4.11
CA SER A 29 12.79 -5.38 3.83
C SER A 29 14.17 -5.23 3.19
N ASP A 30 15.19 -5.86 3.77
CA ASP A 30 16.50 -5.99 3.11
C ASP A 30 16.42 -6.96 1.93
N VAL A 31 16.80 -6.47 0.75
CA VAL A 31 16.80 -7.26 -0.50
C VAL A 31 18.21 -7.72 -0.90
N SER A 32 19.21 -7.52 -0.05
CA SER A 32 20.62 -7.77 -0.39
C SER A 32 20.87 -9.24 -0.73
N LYS A 33 20.22 -10.18 -0.03
CA LYS A 33 20.30 -11.62 -0.33
C LYS A 33 19.80 -11.95 -1.74
N ALA A 34 18.67 -11.38 -2.15
CA ALA A 34 18.09 -11.60 -3.47
C ALA A 34 19.00 -11.04 -4.58
N ARG A 35 19.61 -9.87 -4.35
CA ARG A 35 20.60 -9.30 -5.28
C ARG A 35 21.81 -10.22 -5.45
N LYS A 36 22.32 -10.80 -4.36
CA LYS A 36 23.52 -11.66 -4.38
C LYS A 36 23.26 -13.00 -5.08
N VAL A 37 22.19 -13.69 -4.67
CA VAL A 37 21.90 -15.08 -5.07
C VAL A 37 21.16 -15.15 -6.40
N LEU A 38 20.13 -14.32 -6.57
CA LEU A 38 19.25 -14.37 -7.73
C LEU A 38 19.66 -13.37 -8.81
N LYS A 39 20.73 -12.59 -8.58
CA LYS A 39 21.10 -11.44 -9.42
C LYS A 39 19.92 -10.49 -9.65
N TYR A 40 19.06 -10.36 -8.62
CA TYR A 40 17.87 -9.55 -8.72
C TYR A 40 18.24 -8.07 -8.91
N VAL A 41 17.76 -7.49 -10.00
CA VAL A 41 17.88 -6.05 -10.28
C VAL A 41 16.46 -5.49 -10.36
N PRO A 42 16.06 -4.60 -9.42
CA PRO A 42 14.76 -3.97 -9.49
C PRO A 42 14.68 -3.12 -10.76
N LYS A 43 13.66 -3.39 -11.58
CA LYS A 43 13.46 -2.71 -12.87
C LYS A 43 12.94 -1.29 -12.74
N PHE A 44 12.28 -0.98 -11.63
CA PHE A 44 11.65 0.30 -11.36
C PHE A 44 12.06 0.78 -9.97
N SER A 45 12.24 2.08 -9.81
CA SER A 45 12.32 2.68 -8.48
C SER A 45 10.96 2.62 -7.78
N LEU A 46 10.94 2.86 -6.47
CA LEU A 46 9.68 2.94 -5.73
C LEU A 46 8.78 4.05 -6.30
N ASP A 47 9.32 5.25 -6.51
CA ASP A 47 8.58 6.39 -7.07
C ASP A 47 8.00 6.09 -8.47
N GLU A 48 8.81 5.47 -9.33
CA GLU A 48 8.37 5.10 -10.68
C GLU A 48 7.25 4.05 -10.63
N GLY A 49 7.41 3.03 -9.77
CA GLY A 49 6.41 1.99 -9.55
C GLY A 49 5.09 2.56 -9.04
N ILE A 50 5.14 3.48 -8.08
CA ILE A 50 3.94 4.17 -7.55
C ILE A 50 3.26 4.95 -8.66
N LYS A 51 4.00 5.77 -9.42
CA LYS A 51 3.44 6.58 -10.51
C LYS A 51 2.74 5.72 -11.56
N LYS A 52 3.41 4.67 -12.04
CA LYS A 52 2.85 3.74 -13.03
C LYS A 52 1.59 3.04 -12.52
N THR A 53 1.56 2.68 -11.24
CA THR A 53 0.41 2.03 -10.61
C THR A 53 -0.78 2.99 -10.53
N VAL A 54 -0.58 4.21 -10.05
CA VAL A 54 -1.64 5.23 -9.98
C VAL A 54 -2.19 5.55 -11.36
N ASP A 55 -1.33 5.73 -12.36
CA ASP A 55 -1.74 6.02 -13.73
C ASP A 55 -2.57 4.88 -14.34
N TYR A 56 -2.22 3.62 -14.03
CA TYR A 56 -3.02 2.47 -14.45
C TYR A 56 -4.43 2.49 -13.84
N TYR A 57 -4.54 2.74 -12.53
CA TYR A 57 -5.83 2.75 -11.83
C TYR A 57 -6.75 3.85 -12.35
N LYS A 58 -6.21 5.05 -12.59
CA LYS A 58 -6.95 6.17 -13.22
C LYS A 58 -7.47 5.80 -14.60
N LYS A 59 -6.63 5.19 -15.44
CA LYS A 59 -7.03 4.76 -16.81
C LYS A 59 -8.13 3.70 -16.80
N LYS A 60 -8.22 2.90 -15.74
CA LYS A 60 -9.23 1.85 -15.59
C LYS A 60 -10.51 2.34 -14.91
N GLY A 61 -10.55 3.58 -14.42
CA GLY A 61 -11.68 4.11 -13.64
C GLY A 61 -11.82 3.46 -12.26
N TYR A 62 -10.72 2.94 -11.70
CA TYR A 62 -10.69 2.36 -10.35
C TYR A 62 -10.35 3.37 -9.26
N LEU A 63 -9.97 4.58 -9.66
CA LEU A 63 -9.64 5.71 -8.79
C LEU A 63 -10.43 6.94 -9.23
#